data_AF-A0A832GN73-F1
#
_entry.id   AF-A0A832GN73-F1
#
_cell.length_a   1.000
_cell.length_b   1.000
_cell.length_c   1.000
_cell.angle_alpha   90.00
_cell.angle_beta   90.00
_cell.angle_gamma   90.00
#
_symmetry.space_group_name_H-M   'P 1'
#
loop_
_entity.id
_entity.type
_entity.pdbx_description
1 polymer ?
#
loop_
_entity_poly.entity_id
_entity_poly.type
_entity_poly.pdbx_seq_one_letter_code
_entity_poly.pdbx_strand_id
1 'polypeptide(L)'
;MRSSKKFSSEKDLRLFVKKLFQEKIKGLPPQARIEIHVLSLKPPMIRLKLPFFSEGNLLRANEVDFFLEELYNWGIEGDIFYLDDQGEEVVG
;
A
#
# COMPACT_ATOMS: atom_id res chain seq x y z
N MET A 1 12.70 -9.80 13.04
CA MET A 1 13.71 -10.12 11.99
C MET A 1 13.12 -9.67 10.67
N ARG A 2 13.74 -8.72 9.95
CA ARG A 2 13.25 -8.29 8.63
C ARG A 2 13.49 -9.40 7.61
N SER A 3 12.45 -9.84 6.91
CA SER A 3 12.59 -10.81 5.82
C SER A 3 12.75 -10.04 4.52
N SER A 4 13.98 -9.89 4.01
CA SER A 4 14.22 -9.17 2.75
C SER A 4 13.83 -10.07 1.57
N LYS A 5 12.55 -10.04 1.19
CA LYS A 5 12.09 -10.77 0.00
C LYS A 5 12.66 -10.09 -1.26
N LYS A 6 13.27 -10.88 -2.14
CA LYS A 6 13.77 -10.38 -3.42
C LYS A 6 12.65 -10.47 -4.45
N PHE A 7 12.31 -9.33 -5.05
CA PHE A 7 11.36 -9.27 -6.14
C PHE A 7 12.09 -9.27 -7.47
N SER A 8 11.62 -10.11 -8.40
CA SER A 8 12.25 -10.29 -9.72
C SER A 8 11.80 -9.26 -10.75
N SER A 9 10.64 -8.63 -10.52
CA SER A 9 10.04 -7.62 -11.41
C SER A 9 9.03 -6.74 -10.67
N GLU A 10 8.64 -5.62 -11.26
CA GLU A 10 7.57 -4.76 -10.74
C GLU A 10 6.24 -5.52 -10.65
N LYS A 11 5.95 -6.38 -11.63
CA LYS A 11 4.73 -7.18 -11.65
C LYS A 11 4.66 -8.11 -10.44
N ASP A 12 5.79 -8.72 -10.08
CA ASP A 12 5.90 -9.63 -8.94
C ASP A 12 5.68 -8.88 -7.62
N LEU A 13 6.36 -7.74 -7.42
CA LEU A 13 6.15 -6.87 -6.26
C LEU A 13 4.70 -6.40 -6.17
N ARG A 14 4.14 -5.88 -7.27
CA ARG A 14 2.75 -5.39 -7.32
C ARG A 14 1.75 -6.49 -6.97
N LEU A 15 1.95 -7.70 -7.51
CA LEU A 15 1.07 -8.83 -7.24
C LEU A 15 1.17 -9.29 -5.78
N PHE A 16 2.38 -9.31 -5.22
CA PHE A 16 2.60 -9.63 -3.81
C PHE A 16 1.87 -8.65 -2.90
N VAL A 17 2.09 -7.34 -3.10
CA VAL A 17 1.45 -6.27 -2.32
C VAL A 17 -0.07 -6.35 -2.44
N LYS A 18 -0.60 -6.57 -3.66
CA LYS A 18 -2.04 -6.72 -3.89
C LYS A 18 -2.64 -7.88 -3.10
N LYS A 19 -1.99 -9.03 -3.09
CA LYS A 19 -2.45 -10.21 -2.34
C LYS A 19 -2.41 -9.95 -0.85
N LEU A 20 -1.30 -9.40 -0.35
CA LEU A 20 -1.13 -9.07 1.06
C LEU A 20 -2.22 -8.08 1.53
N PHE A 21 -2.51 -7.06 0.72
CA PHE A 21 -3.55 -6.09 1.02
C PHE A 21 -4.93 -6.77 1.11
N GLN A 22 -5.28 -7.65 0.16
CA GLN A 22 -6.55 -8.39 0.18
C GLN A 22 -6.68 -9.36 1.36
N GLU A 23 -5.56 -9.91 1.84
CA GLU A 23 -5.53 -10.79 3.01
C GLU A 23 -5.73 -10.02 4.33
N LYS A 24 -5.09 -8.83 4.43
CA LYS A 24 -5.07 -8.02 5.65
C LYS A 24 -6.26 -7.07 5.77
N ILE A 25 -6.70 -6.47 4.67
CA ILE A 25 -7.79 -5.49 4.65
C ILE A 25 -9.07 -6.15 4.14
N LYS A 26 -10.06 -6.30 5.03
CA LYS A 26 -11.34 -6.95 4.72
C LYS A 26 -12.48 -5.94 4.67
N GLY A 27 -13.61 -6.37 4.09
CA GLY A 27 -14.84 -5.57 4.04
C GLY A 27 -14.75 -4.33 3.15
N LEU A 28 -13.85 -4.33 2.16
CA LEU A 28 -13.83 -3.29 1.14
C LEU A 28 -15.05 -3.45 0.21
N PRO A 29 -15.67 -2.34 -0.19
CA PRO A 29 -16.78 -2.42 -1.14
C PRO A 29 -16.27 -2.98 -2.48
N PRO A 30 -17.08 -3.71 -3.25
CA PRO A 30 -16.65 -4.37 -4.48
C PRO A 30 -16.07 -3.41 -5.54
N GLN A 31 -16.42 -2.12 -5.46
CA GLN A 31 -15.94 -1.10 -6.40
C GLN A 31 -14.62 -0.47 -5.95
N ALA A 32 -14.17 -0.69 -4.71
CA ALA A 32 -12.90 -0.17 -4.22
C ALA A 32 -11.74 -0.76 -5.02
N ARG A 33 -11.05 0.10 -5.75
CA ARG A 33 -9.83 -0.24 -6.48
C ARG A 33 -8.66 0.44 -5.80
N ILE A 34 -7.73 -0.35 -5.27
CA ILE A 34 -6.43 0.17 -4.88
C ILE A 34 -5.55 0.30 -6.11
N GLU A 35 -4.79 1.39 -6.19
CA GLU A 35 -3.73 1.55 -7.18
C GLU A 35 -2.39 1.33 -6.50
N ILE A 36 -1.53 0.56 -7.16
CA ILE A 36 -0.21 0.21 -6.63
C ILE A 36 0.82 0.58 -7.69
N HIS A 37 1.60 1.61 -7.41
CA HIS A 37 2.74 2.03 -8.21
C HIS A 37 4.00 1.47 -7.59
N VAL A 38 4.85 0.83 -8.41
CA VAL A 38 6.18 0.41 -7.96
C VAL A 38 7.14 1.55 -8.24
N LEU A 39 7.77 2.08 -7.21
CA LEU A 39 8.74 3.18 -7.31
C LEU A 39 10.17 2.65 -7.46
N SER A 40 10.48 1.52 -6.82
CA SER A 40 11.78 0.87 -6.91
C SER A 40 11.68 -0.63 -6.59
N LEU A 41 12.60 -1.43 -7.12
CA LEU A 41 12.75 -2.86 -6.80
C LEU A 41 13.91 -3.15 -5.84
N LYS A 42 14.87 -2.22 -5.71
CA LYS A 42 16.09 -2.39 -4.90
C LYS A 42 16.55 -1.03 -4.33
N PRO A 43 16.15 -0.67 -3.09
CA PRO A 43 15.23 -1.41 -2.22
C PRO A 43 13.79 -1.41 -2.78
N PRO A 44 12.94 -2.42 -2.47
CA PRO A 44 11.55 -2.44 -2.87
C PRO A 44 10.79 -1.25 -2.27
N MET A 45 10.20 -0.41 -3.12
CA MET A 45 9.41 0.74 -2.71
C MET A 45 8.15 0.85 -3.57
N ILE A 46 7.03 1.16 -2.93
CA ILE A 46 5.74 1.32 -3.60
C ILE A 46 5.04 2.60 -3.17
N ARG A 47 4.06 3.01 -3.97
CA ARG A 47 3.02 3.99 -3.59
C ARG A 47 1.66 3.36 -3.75
N LEU A 48 0.84 3.52 -2.72
CA LEU A 48 -0.53 3.04 -2.66
C LEU A 48 -1.47 4.22 -2.75
N LYS A 49 -2.38 4.19 -3.71
CA LYS A 49 -3.53 5.10 -3.72
C LYS A 49 -4.76 4.34 -3.25
N LEU A 50 -5.34 4.81 -2.15
CA LEU A 50 -6.45 4.19 -1.48
C LEU A 50 -7.77 4.90 -1.88
N PRO A 51 -8.82 4.15 -2.25
CA PRO A 51 -10.07 4.71 -2.73
C PRO A 51 -11.01 5.11 -1.59
N PHE A 52 -10.46 5.60 -0.47
CA PHE A 52 -11.23 6.03 0.69
C PHE A 52 -10.55 7.22 1.38
N PHE A 53 -11.35 8.00 2.10
CA PHE A 53 -10.88 9.11 2.92
C PHE A 53 -10.24 8.58 4.20
N SER A 54 -9.14 9.20 4.61
CA SER A 54 -8.54 8.93 5.93
C SER A 54 -9.42 9.49 7.05
N GLU A 55 -9.96 10.68 6.83
CA GLU A 55 -10.82 11.38 7.77
C GLU A 55 -12.17 10.68 7.98
N GLY A 56 -12.63 10.65 9.23
CA GLY A 56 -13.92 10.05 9.60
C GLY A 56 -13.95 8.52 9.61
N ASN A 57 -12.85 7.83 9.26
CA ASN A 57 -12.75 6.38 9.31
C ASN A 57 -11.45 5.89 9.98
N LEU A 58 -11.30 6.23 11.27
CA LEU A 58 -10.12 5.89 12.08
C LEU A 58 -9.80 4.39 12.12
N LEU A 59 -10.84 3.53 12.09
CA LEU A 59 -10.63 2.08 12.02
C LEU A 59 -9.93 1.68 10.73
N ARG A 60 -10.35 2.24 9.59
CA ARG A 60 -9.73 1.94 8.30
C ARG A 60 -8.31 2.49 8.21
N ALA A 61 -8.07 3.71 8.70
CA ALA A 61 -6.72 4.28 8.77
C ALA A 61 -5.79 3.38 9.60
N ASN A 62 -6.27 2.88 10.75
CA ASN A 62 -5.48 2.00 11.60
C ASN A 62 -5.21 0.61 10.96
N GLU A 63 -6.16 0.03 10.23
CA GLU A 63 -5.92 -1.20 9.46
C GLU A 63 -4.83 -0.98 8.39
N VAL A 64 -4.81 0.21 7.78
CA VAL A 64 -3.80 0.60 6.80
C VAL A 64 -2.43 0.81 7.43
N ASP A 65 -2.35 1.37 8.65
CA ASP A 65 -1.09 1.47 9.40
C ASP A 65 -0.49 0.09 9.67
N PHE A 66 -1.29 -0.89 10.10
CA PHE A 66 -0.84 -2.27 10.28
C PHE A 66 -0.39 -2.91 8.96
N PHE A 67 -1.03 -2.54 7.85
CA PHE A 67 -0.60 -3.01 6.54
C PHE A 67 0.77 -2.43 6.14
N LEU A 68 1.03 -1.15 6.44
CA LEU A 68 2.35 -0.54 6.24
C LEU A 68 3.42 -1.20 7.10
N GLU A 69 3.12 -1.48 8.37
CA GLU A 69 4.03 -2.20 9.26
C GLU A 69 4.36 -3.59 8.70
N GLU A 70 3.37 -4.31 8.17
CA GLU A 70 3.58 -5.59 7.52
C GLU A 70 4.49 -5.46 6.28
N LEU A 71 4.25 -4.49 5.39
CA LEU A 71 5.13 -4.22 4.25
C LEU A 71 6.57 -3.94 4.69
N TYR A 72 6.74 -3.13 5.73
CA TYR A 72 8.04 -2.83 6.31
C TYR A 72 8.75 -4.08 6.85
N ASN A 73 8.00 -5.00 7.47
CA ASN A 73 8.52 -6.29 7.95
C ASN A 73 9.01 -7.20 6.79
N TRP A 74 8.42 -7.06 5.59
CA TRP A 74 8.88 -7.68 4.34
C TRP A 74 10.02 -6.92 3.64
N GLY A 75 10.49 -5.82 4.22
CA GLY A 75 11.53 -4.97 3.64
C GLY A 75 11.04 -4.15 2.44
N ILE A 76 9.75 -3.82 2.41
CA ILE A 76 9.13 -2.98 1.38
C ILE A 76 8.77 -1.64 2.01
N GLU A 77 9.28 -0.56 1.44
CA GLU A 77 8.89 0.80 1.81
C GLU A 77 7.62 1.19 1.06
N GLY A 78 6.72 1.94 1.70
CA GLY A 78 5.42 2.27 1.13
C GLY A 78 4.96 3.67 1.49
N ASP A 79 4.62 4.47 0.47
CA ASP A 79 3.86 5.71 0.61
C ASP A 79 2.37 5.43 0.47
N ILE A 80 1.54 6.19 1.18
CA ILE A 80 0.07 6.11 1.08
C ILE A 80 -0.50 7.46 0.71
N PHE A 81 -1.45 7.43 -0.21
CA PHE A 81 -2.29 8.55 -0.59
C PHE A 81 -3.74 8.13 -0.48
N TYR A 82 -4.50 8.82 0.35
CA TYR A 82 -5.94 8.71 0.48
C TYR A 82 -6.65 9.63 -0.52
N LEU A 83 -7.99 9.59 -0.58
CA LEU A 83 -8.76 10.45 -1.50
C LEU A 83 -8.66 11.94 -1.14
N ASP A 84 -8.52 12.24 0.14
CA ASP A 84 -8.26 13.57 0.70
C ASP A 84 -6.87 14.11 0.31
N ASP A 85 -5.91 13.23 0.03
CA ASP A 85 -4.54 13.62 -0.36
C ASP A 85 -4.40 13.92 -1.86
N GLN A 86 -5.45 13.73 -2.67
CA GLN A 86 -5.40 13.89 -4.13
C GLN A 86 -5.05 15.34 -4.58
N GLY A 87 -5.13 16.32 -3.67
CA GLY A 87 -4.67 17.69 -3.90
C GLY A 87 -3.17 17.90 -3.72
N GLU A 88 -2.45 16.97 -3.09
CA GLU A 88 -1.01 17.06 -2.79
C GLU A 88 -0.13 16.33 -3.82
N GLU A 89 -0.72 15.65 -4.81
CA GLU A 89 0.02 14.92 -5.86
C GLU A 89 0.87 15.81 -6.79
N VAL A 90 0.74 17.14 -6.73
CA VAL A 90 1.34 18.07 -7.69
C VAL A 90 2.75 18.55 -7.31
N VAL A 91 3.32 18.12 -6.19
CA VAL A 91 4.67 18.54 -5.75
C VAL A 91 5.49 17.34 -5.28
N GLY A 92 6.02 16.56 -6.24
CA GLY A 92 6.94 15.46 -5.96
C GLY A 92 7.64 14.94 -7.20
#